data_AF-A0A1B7WCJ4-F1
#
_entry.id   AF-A0A1B7WCJ4-F1
#
_cell.length_a   1.000
_cell.length_b   1.000
_cell.length_c   1.000
_cell.angle_alpha   90.00
_cell.angle_beta   90.00
_cell.angle_gamma   90.00
#
_symmetry.space_group_name_H-M   'P 1'
#
loop_
_entity.id
_entity.type
_entity.pdbx_description
1 polymer ?
#
loop_
_entity_poly.entity_id
_entity_poly.type
_entity_poly.pdbx_seq_one_letter_code
_entity_poly.pdbx_strand_id
1 'polypeptide(L)'
;MEVIDSHKQEDIIEILKQQPLEIREKVEEVSVDMWGGFPKVVKEVFPNAKVVIDRFHVMQPVIKELNQLRQKAKIKIKGSRFILLKNKVDLTEEQKVKLETILKRSKRLRLAYNLKEDFRDIFESCKTPEDGQEKLKAWLEKAKPLYGSVLETIRNHLDNICNYFLNHTSSGVMEGLNNRIKLIKRQAYGFLNFMNFRSRLLACLSH
;
A
#
# COMPACT_ATOMS: atom_id res chain seq x y z
N MET A 1 -8.66 16.81 12.88
CA MET A 1 -8.11 16.65 11.52
C MET A 1 -7.48 17.96 11.13
N GLU A 2 -6.18 17.99 10.86
CA GLU A 2 -5.49 19.18 10.34
C GLU A 2 -5.32 19.07 8.83
N VAL A 3 -5.45 20.19 8.10
CA VAL A 3 -5.27 20.23 6.65
C VAL A 3 -4.23 21.29 6.32
N ILE A 4 -3.15 20.86 5.67
CA ILE A 4 -1.95 21.67 5.42
C ILE A 4 -1.86 21.97 3.93
N ASP A 5 -1.64 23.24 3.55
CA ASP A 5 -1.42 23.66 2.16
C ASP A 5 0.05 23.60 1.76
N SER A 6 0.71 22.46 2.02
CA SER A 6 2.10 22.25 1.63
C SER A 6 2.43 20.77 1.47
N HIS A 7 3.38 20.51 0.57
CA HIS A 7 3.99 19.19 0.33
C HIS A 7 5.47 19.17 0.73
N LYS A 8 5.99 20.28 1.26
CA LYS A 8 7.38 20.38 1.73
C LYS A 8 7.50 19.72 3.10
N GLN A 9 8.59 18.99 3.30
CA GLN A 9 8.79 18.25 4.55
C GLN A 9 8.95 19.19 5.74
N GLU A 10 9.65 20.31 5.54
CA GLU A 10 9.93 21.32 6.55
C GLU A 10 8.63 21.89 7.13
N ASP A 11 7.70 22.29 6.25
CA ASP A 11 6.41 22.85 6.64
C ASP A 11 5.54 21.82 7.42
N ILE A 12 5.58 20.55 7.01
CA ILE A 12 4.87 19.47 7.69
C ILE A 12 5.48 19.23 9.08
N ILE A 13 6.81 19.23 9.20
CA ILE A 13 7.51 19.08 10.48
C ILE A 13 7.14 20.22 11.43
N GLU A 14 7.17 21.47 10.96
CA GLU A 14 6.86 22.64 11.76
C GLU A 14 5.46 22.54 12.36
N ILE A 15 4.46 22.20 11.54
CA ILE A 15 3.07 22.08 11.97
C ILE A 15 2.89 20.92 12.95
N LEU A 16 3.46 19.74 12.65
CA LEU A 16 3.30 18.60 13.55
C LEU A 16 4.03 18.77 14.89
N LYS A 17 5.13 19.53 14.92
CA LYS A 17 5.84 19.88 16.17
C LYS A 17 5.05 20.83 17.08
N GLN A 18 4.00 21.48 16.60
CA GLN A 18 3.09 22.26 17.45
C GLN A 18 2.34 21.37 18.45
N GLN A 19 2.24 20.05 18.18
CA GLN A 19 1.70 19.11 19.14
C GLN A 19 2.67 18.92 20.33
N PRO A 20 2.17 18.88 21.58
CA PRO A 20 2.99 18.62 22.77
C PRO A 20 3.89 17.40 22.60
N LEU A 21 5.14 17.52 23.06
CA LEU A 21 6.13 16.44 22.97
C LEU A 21 5.60 15.14 23.62
N GLU A 22 4.93 15.25 24.77
CA GLU A 22 4.31 14.13 25.48
C GLU A 22 3.29 13.34 24.64
N ILE A 23 2.60 13.99 23.70
CA ILE A 23 1.68 13.31 22.78
C ILE A 23 2.48 12.63 21.67
N ARG A 24 3.52 13.31 21.15
CA ARG A 24 4.36 12.79 20.06
C ARG A 24 5.19 11.58 20.48
N GLU A 25 5.64 11.54 21.73
CA GLU A 25 6.39 10.40 22.30
C GLU A 25 5.53 9.16 22.53
N LYS A 26 4.20 9.32 22.64
CA LYS A 26 3.24 8.22 22.79
C LYS A 26 2.87 7.56 21.45
N VAL A 27 3.30 8.13 20.32
CA VAL A 27 3.06 7.52 19.01
C VAL A 27 4.00 6.34 18.85
N GLU A 28 3.43 5.13 18.78
CA GLU A 28 4.20 3.88 18.65
C GLU A 28 4.57 3.57 17.20
N GLU A 29 3.70 3.90 16.24
CA GLU A 29 3.90 3.58 14.83
C GLU A 29 3.35 4.68 13.92
N VAL A 30 4.02 4.88 12.78
CA VAL A 30 3.50 5.72 11.69
C VAL A 30 3.55 4.92 10.39
N SER A 31 2.36 4.66 9.84
CA SER A 31 2.21 4.06 8.52
C SER A 31 2.49 5.09 7.43
N VAL A 32 3.38 4.75 6.50
CA VAL A 32 3.77 5.61 5.37
C VAL A 32 3.75 4.86 4.05
N ASP A 33 3.62 5.61 2.97
CA ASP A 33 3.78 5.09 1.62
C ASP A 33 5.26 4.79 1.34
N MET A 34 5.51 3.72 0.58
CA MET A 34 6.86 3.26 0.23
C MET A 34 7.69 4.28 -0.59
N TRP A 35 7.04 5.23 -1.25
CA TRP A 35 7.66 6.18 -2.17
C TRP A 35 7.78 7.60 -1.60
N GLY A 36 7.44 7.78 -0.33
CA GLY A 36 7.43 9.09 0.32
C GLY A 36 8.75 9.41 1.02
N GLY A 37 9.15 10.68 1.01
CA GLY A 37 10.27 11.19 1.82
C GLY A 37 9.95 11.36 3.32
N PHE A 38 8.82 10.81 3.77
CA PHE A 38 8.33 10.91 5.14
C PHE A 38 9.15 10.23 6.24
N PRO A 39 10.06 9.25 6.00
CA PRO A 39 10.84 8.66 7.09
C PRO A 39 11.63 9.69 7.91
N LYS A 40 12.13 10.76 7.27
CA LYS A 40 12.82 11.86 7.97
C LYS A 40 11.87 12.64 8.85
N VAL A 41 10.69 13.01 8.32
CA VAL A 41 9.63 13.71 9.05
C VAL A 41 9.20 12.91 10.27
N VAL A 42 8.95 11.60 10.11
CA VAL A 42 8.51 10.75 11.22
C VAL A 42 9.56 10.71 12.33
N LYS A 43 10.82 10.47 12.01
CA LYS A 43 11.90 10.43 13.02
C LYS A 43 12.05 11.74 13.78
N GLU A 44 11.84 12.87 13.10
CA GLU A 44 12.01 14.19 13.70
C GLU A 44 10.80 14.62 14.56
N VAL A 45 9.59 14.21 14.18
CA VAL A 45 8.36 14.58 14.86
C VAL A 45 7.99 13.57 15.94
N PHE A 46 8.11 12.28 15.66
CA PHE A 46 7.69 11.15 16.50
C PHE A 46 8.90 10.27 16.84
N PRO A 47 9.73 10.66 17.83
CA PRO A 47 11.04 10.05 18.06
C PRO A 47 10.98 8.57 18.44
N ASN A 48 9.90 8.12 19.08
CA ASN A 48 9.70 6.74 19.51
C ASN A 48 8.95 5.88 18.48
N ALA A 49 8.42 6.49 17.42
CA ALA A 49 7.56 5.79 16.48
C ALA A 49 8.36 4.94 15.49
N LYS A 50 7.91 3.71 15.27
CA LYS A 50 8.42 2.88 14.17
C LYS A 50 7.75 3.30 12.86
N VAL A 51 8.57 3.42 11.82
CA VAL A 51 8.07 3.64 10.46
C VAL A 51 7.59 2.30 9.91
N VAL A 52 6.30 2.21 9.57
CA VAL A 52 5.67 1.05 8.96
C VAL A 52 5.35 1.38 7.51
N ILE A 53 5.80 0.56 6.55
CA ILE A 53 5.36 0.71 5.17
C ILE A 53 4.05 -0.02 4.97
N ASP A 54 3.07 0.69 4.43
CA ASP A 54 1.74 0.13 4.22
C ASP A 54 1.75 -1.04 3.22
N ARG A 55 1.24 -2.19 3.66
CA ARG A 55 1.14 -3.43 2.87
C ARG A 55 0.48 -3.24 1.50
N PHE A 56 -0.55 -2.39 1.38
CA PHE A 56 -1.22 -2.11 0.12
C PHE A 56 -0.24 -1.50 -0.88
N HIS A 57 0.56 -0.53 -0.43
CA HIS A 57 1.57 0.12 -1.25
C HIS A 57 2.72 -0.83 -1.62
N VAL A 58 3.00 -1.84 -0.79
CA VAL A 58 3.92 -2.94 -1.13
C VAL A 58 3.32 -3.90 -2.18
N MET A 59 2.04 -4.24 -2.06
CA MET A 59 1.33 -5.16 -2.97
C MET A 59 1.10 -4.55 -4.37
N GLN A 60 0.85 -3.24 -4.46
CA GLN A 60 0.49 -2.56 -5.71
C GLN A 60 1.51 -2.76 -6.85
N PRO A 61 2.82 -2.58 -6.65
CA PRO A 61 3.84 -2.88 -7.66
C PRO A 61 3.82 -4.33 -8.17
N VAL A 62 3.62 -5.31 -7.28
CA VAL A 62 3.53 -6.74 -7.64
C VAL A 62 2.31 -7.00 -8.53
N ILE A 63 1.15 -6.45 -8.14
CA ILE A 63 -0.10 -6.49 -8.90
C ILE A 63 0.06 -5.83 -10.28
N LYS A 64 0.75 -4.70 -10.35
CA LYS A 64 1.02 -3.97 -11.60
C LYS A 64 1.84 -4.83 -12.55
N GLU A 65 2.90 -5.48 -12.07
CA GLU A 65 3.75 -6.36 -12.87
C GLU A 65 3.02 -7.62 -13.34
N LEU A 66 2.18 -8.22 -12.49
CA LEU A 66 1.27 -9.32 -12.90
C LEU A 66 0.37 -8.90 -14.06
N ASN A 67 -0.22 -7.70 -14.01
CA ASN A 67 -1.04 -7.19 -15.10
C ASN A 67 -0.22 -6.87 -16.37
N GLN A 68 1.06 -6.50 -16.25
CA GLN A 68 1.96 -6.37 -17.41
C GLN A 68 2.25 -7.73 -18.04
N LEU A 69 2.50 -8.77 -17.24
CA LEU A 69 2.69 -10.13 -17.73
C LEU A 69 1.43 -10.66 -18.44
N ARG A 70 0.24 -10.37 -17.91
CA ARG A 70 -1.04 -10.67 -18.58
C ARG A 70 -1.12 -10.02 -19.97
N GLN A 71 -0.72 -8.76 -20.09
CA GLN A 71 -0.71 -8.03 -21.36
C GLN A 71 0.31 -8.62 -22.34
N LYS A 72 1.53 -8.91 -21.88
CA LYS A 72 2.59 -9.56 -22.69
C LYS A 72 2.17 -10.94 -23.18
N ALA A 73 1.45 -11.71 -22.36
CA ALA A 73 0.86 -12.99 -22.74
C ALA A 73 -0.38 -12.86 -23.66
N LYS A 74 -0.74 -11.64 -24.08
CA LYS A 74 -1.86 -11.34 -25.00
C LYS A 74 -3.19 -11.96 -24.54
N ILE A 75 -3.42 -12.04 -23.23
CA ILE A 75 -4.68 -12.57 -22.68
C ILE A 75 -5.81 -11.57 -22.91
N LYS A 76 -6.71 -11.89 -23.86
CA LYS A 76 -7.88 -11.07 -24.24
C LYS A 76 -9.21 -11.53 -23.62
N ILE A 77 -9.18 -12.48 -22.69
CA ILE A 77 -10.40 -12.99 -22.03
C ILE A 77 -11.06 -11.85 -21.24
N LYS A 78 -12.35 -11.58 -21.50
CA LYS A 78 -13.14 -10.54 -20.82
C LYS A 78 -13.13 -10.77 -19.31
N GLY A 79 -12.78 -9.74 -18.53
CA GLY A 79 -12.68 -9.83 -17.07
C GLY A 79 -11.41 -10.48 -16.53
N SER A 80 -10.47 -10.91 -17.39
CA SER A 80 -9.21 -11.54 -16.95
C SER A 80 -8.38 -10.69 -16.00
N ARG A 81 -8.34 -9.37 -16.23
CA ARG A 81 -7.68 -8.44 -15.31
C ARG A 81 -8.31 -8.53 -13.92
N PHE A 82 -9.62 -8.35 -13.81
CA PHE A 82 -10.31 -8.37 -12.53
C PHE A 82 -10.07 -9.68 -11.77
N ILE A 83 -10.18 -10.82 -12.46
CA ILE A 83 -9.97 -12.14 -11.88
C ILE A 83 -8.54 -12.33 -11.36
N LEU A 84 -7.52 -11.90 -12.12
CA LEU A 84 -6.12 -12.03 -11.70
C LEU A 84 -5.74 -11.09 -10.55
N LEU A 85 -6.40 -9.94 -10.45
CA LEU A 85 -6.09 -8.94 -9.42
C LEU A 85 -6.83 -9.22 -8.10
N LYS A 86 -7.98 -9.88 -8.13
CA LYS A 86 -8.73 -10.28 -6.93
C LYS A 86 -7.91 -11.29 -6.10
N ASN A 87 -8.13 -11.34 -4.78
CA ASN A 87 -7.51 -12.37 -3.94
C ASN A 87 -8.18 -13.71 -4.24
N LYS A 88 -7.40 -14.81 -4.21
CA LYS A 88 -7.92 -16.14 -4.50
C LYS A 88 -9.09 -16.53 -3.59
N VAL A 89 -9.01 -16.15 -2.32
CA VAL A 89 -10.05 -16.41 -1.31
C VAL A 89 -11.38 -15.72 -1.61
N ASP A 90 -11.35 -14.61 -2.35
CA ASP A 90 -12.55 -13.84 -2.68
C ASP A 90 -13.18 -14.28 -4.01
N LEU A 91 -12.55 -15.20 -4.76
CA LEU A 91 -13.07 -15.66 -6.05
C LEU A 91 -14.27 -16.59 -5.85
N THR A 92 -15.33 -16.36 -6.63
CA THR A 92 -16.43 -17.33 -6.74
C THR A 92 -15.97 -18.60 -7.48
N GLU A 93 -16.69 -19.71 -7.34
CA GLU A 93 -16.35 -20.95 -8.06
C GLU A 93 -16.28 -20.76 -9.58
N GLU A 94 -17.21 -20.00 -10.15
CA GLU A 94 -17.17 -19.63 -11.58
C GLU A 94 -15.90 -18.84 -11.93
N GLN A 95 -15.50 -17.90 -11.07
CA GLN A 95 -14.28 -17.12 -11.26
C GLN A 95 -13.02 -17.99 -11.13
N LYS A 96 -13.00 -19.01 -10.27
CA LYS A 96 -11.89 -19.97 -10.14
C LYS A 96 -11.73 -20.82 -11.40
N VAL A 97 -12.82 -21.32 -11.99
CA VAL A 97 -12.78 -22.05 -13.27
C VAL A 97 -12.21 -21.17 -14.38
N LYS A 98 -12.66 -19.90 -14.42
CA LYS A 98 -12.17 -18.93 -15.40
C LYS A 98 -10.71 -18.53 -15.17
N LEU A 99 -10.28 -18.39 -13.91
CA LEU A 99 -8.88 -18.19 -13.54
C LEU A 99 -8.02 -19.31 -14.10
N GLU A 100 -8.39 -20.57 -13.87
CA GLU A 100 -7.64 -21.71 -14.40
C GLU A 100 -7.54 -21.70 -15.93
N THR A 101 -8.63 -21.32 -16.61
CA THR A 101 -8.64 -21.13 -18.06
C THR A 101 -7.66 -20.05 -18.52
N ILE A 102 -7.54 -18.95 -17.76
CA ILE A 102 -6.57 -17.87 -18.03
C ILE A 102 -5.15 -18.37 -17.78
N LEU A 103 -4.88 -19.00 -16.64
CA LEU A 103 -3.54 -19.43 -16.22
C LEU A 103 -3.00 -20.59 -17.08
N LYS A 104 -3.87 -21.39 -17.71
CA LYS A 104 -3.47 -22.41 -18.70
C LYS A 104 -2.82 -21.82 -19.96
N ARG A 105 -3.08 -20.54 -20.28
CA ARG A 105 -2.56 -19.88 -21.49
C ARG A 105 -1.09 -19.47 -21.37
N SER A 106 -0.54 -19.36 -20.15
CA SER A 106 0.84 -18.96 -19.94
C SER A 106 1.38 -19.49 -18.62
N LYS A 107 2.39 -20.37 -18.70
CA LYS A 107 3.13 -20.88 -17.52
C LYS A 107 3.76 -19.72 -16.73
N ARG A 108 4.30 -18.72 -17.42
CA ARG A 108 4.90 -17.52 -16.81
C ARG A 108 3.86 -16.72 -16.02
N LEU A 109 2.65 -16.55 -16.57
CA LEU A 109 1.55 -15.86 -15.89
C LEU A 109 1.05 -16.65 -14.67
N ARG A 110 0.94 -17.97 -14.78
CA ARG A 110 0.59 -18.86 -13.65
C ARG A 110 1.58 -18.73 -12.50
N LEU A 111 2.88 -18.79 -12.79
CA LEU A 111 3.89 -18.65 -11.76
C LEU A 111 3.84 -17.26 -11.10
N ALA A 112 3.66 -16.20 -11.88
CA ALA A 112 3.51 -14.85 -11.34
C ALA A 112 2.26 -14.69 -10.46
N TYR A 113 1.13 -15.26 -10.87
CA TYR A 113 -0.10 -15.25 -10.08
C TYR A 113 0.10 -15.98 -8.75
N ASN A 114 0.70 -17.19 -8.78
CA ASN A 114 0.97 -17.95 -7.56
C ASN A 114 1.89 -17.17 -6.61
N LEU A 115 2.96 -16.55 -7.13
CA LEU A 115 3.83 -15.70 -6.32
C LEU A 115 3.09 -14.51 -5.72
N LYS A 116 2.12 -13.91 -6.42
CA LYS A 116 1.30 -12.83 -5.87
C LYS A 116 0.42 -13.31 -4.71
N GLU A 117 -0.13 -14.52 -4.80
CA GLU A 117 -0.87 -15.13 -3.69
C GLU A 117 0.06 -15.53 -2.53
N ASP A 118 1.22 -16.15 -2.81
CA ASP A 118 2.23 -16.46 -1.79
C ASP A 118 2.67 -15.18 -1.05
N PHE A 119 2.85 -14.08 -1.78
CA PHE A 119 3.22 -12.79 -1.21
C PHE A 119 2.14 -12.26 -0.27
N ARG A 120 0.87 -12.33 -0.69
CA ARG A 120 -0.28 -11.99 0.15
C ARG A 120 -0.31 -12.87 1.40
N ASP A 121 -0.12 -14.17 1.26
CA ASP A 121 -0.23 -15.12 2.36
C ASP A 121 0.83 -14.87 3.44
N ILE A 122 2.00 -14.33 3.08
CA ILE A 122 2.98 -13.83 4.07
C ILE A 122 2.36 -12.73 4.94
N PHE A 123 1.70 -11.72 4.35
CA PHE A 123 1.05 -10.64 5.10
C PHE A 123 -0.13 -11.10 5.96
N GLU A 124 -0.77 -12.22 5.61
CA GLU A 124 -1.94 -12.74 6.32
C GLU A 124 -1.59 -13.79 7.39
N SER A 125 -0.40 -14.42 7.30
CA SER A 125 -0.01 -15.53 8.19
C SER A 125 1.11 -15.21 9.18
N CYS A 126 1.99 -14.26 8.86
CA CYS A 126 3.10 -13.93 9.75
C CYS A 126 2.64 -13.11 10.95
N LYS A 127 3.22 -13.40 12.12
CA LYS A 127 2.86 -12.78 13.39
C LYS A 127 3.96 -11.93 14.01
N THR A 128 5.19 -12.06 13.50
CA THR A 128 6.33 -11.30 14.01
C THR A 128 7.16 -10.74 12.86
N PRO A 129 7.91 -9.64 13.08
CA PRO A 129 8.81 -9.08 12.08
C PRO A 129 9.85 -10.08 11.56
N GLU A 130 10.36 -10.97 12.42
CA GLU A 130 11.40 -11.94 12.09
C GLU A 130 10.88 -13.01 11.11
N ASP A 131 9.70 -13.59 11.40
CA ASP A 131 9.03 -14.56 10.52
C ASP A 131 8.68 -13.91 9.17
N GLY A 132 8.14 -12.68 9.23
CA GLY A 132 7.87 -11.89 8.03
C GLY A 132 9.13 -11.64 7.21
N GLN A 133 10.25 -11.28 7.85
CA GLN A 133 11.51 -11.00 7.18
C GLN A 133 12.09 -12.24 6.51
N GLU A 134 12.08 -13.39 7.19
CA GLU A 134 12.53 -14.67 6.63
C GLU A 134 11.72 -15.05 5.39
N LYS A 135 10.39 -15.06 5.50
CA LYS A 135 9.51 -15.45 4.40
C LYS A 135 9.56 -14.46 3.24
N LEU A 136 9.63 -13.16 3.51
CA LEU A 136 9.80 -12.14 2.46
C LEU A 136 11.13 -12.30 1.72
N LYS A 137 12.24 -12.57 2.42
CA LYS A 137 13.53 -12.87 1.78
C LYS A 137 13.44 -14.11 0.90
N ALA A 138 12.85 -15.19 1.40
CA ALA A 138 12.64 -16.41 0.61
C ALA A 138 11.76 -16.16 -0.62
N TRP A 139 10.72 -15.33 -0.48
CA TRP A 139 9.86 -14.93 -1.59
C TRP A 139 10.59 -14.09 -2.63
N LEU A 140 11.41 -13.12 -2.20
CA LEU A 140 12.22 -12.28 -3.10
C LEU A 140 13.10 -13.13 -4.01
N GLU A 141 13.74 -14.18 -3.46
CA GLU A 141 14.57 -15.11 -4.24
C GLU A 141 13.75 -15.88 -5.29
N LYS A 142 12.58 -16.40 -4.91
CA LYS A 142 11.67 -17.10 -5.84
C LYS A 142 11.13 -16.18 -6.93
N ALA A 143 10.95 -14.90 -6.62
CA ALA A 143 10.34 -13.91 -7.51
C ALA A 143 11.32 -13.33 -8.54
N LYS A 144 12.64 -13.43 -8.32
CA LYS A 144 13.71 -12.90 -9.21
C LYS A 144 13.52 -13.15 -10.71
N PRO A 145 13.10 -14.35 -11.18
CA PRO A 145 13.00 -14.61 -12.63
C PRO A 145 11.82 -13.90 -13.31
N LEU A 146 10.86 -13.40 -12.51
CA LEU A 146 9.58 -12.91 -13.00
C LEU A 146 9.39 -11.42 -12.77
N TYR A 147 9.78 -10.96 -11.58
CA TYR A 147 9.56 -9.61 -11.10
C TYR A 147 10.85 -8.80 -11.21
N GLY A 148 10.76 -7.61 -11.81
CA GLY A 148 11.90 -6.76 -12.11
C GLY A 148 12.31 -5.87 -10.94
N SER A 149 12.41 -4.56 -11.20
CA SER A 149 12.89 -3.56 -10.24
C SER A 149 12.06 -3.46 -8.95
N VAL A 150 10.83 -3.99 -8.94
CA VAL A 150 9.99 -4.06 -7.73
C VAL A 150 10.67 -4.81 -6.59
N LEU A 151 11.45 -5.86 -6.90
CA LEU A 151 12.11 -6.67 -5.88
C LEU A 151 13.18 -5.87 -5.16
N GLU A 152 13.88 -4.99 -5.88
CA GLU A 152 14.89 -4.12 -5.29
C GLU A 152 14.25 -3.08 -4.39
N THR A 153 13.12 -2.51 -4.79
CA THR A 153 12.34 -1.61 -3.93
C THR A 153 11.91 -2.32 -2.65
N ILE A 154 11.32 -3.52 -2.74
CA ILE A 154 10.90 -4.29 -1.56
C ILE A 154 12.11 -4.62 -0.67
N ARG A 155 13.25 -5.00 -1.25
CA ARG A 155 14.49 -5.29 -0.52
C ARG A 155 15.01 -4.07 0.24
N ASN A 156 15.04 -2.91 -0.40
CA ASN A 156 15.54 -1.67 0.21
C ASN A 156 14.66 -1.16 1.35
N HIS A 157 13.40 -1.61 1.38
CA HIS A 157 12.42 -1.21 2.37
C HIS A 157 12.06 -2.33 3.36
N LEU A 158 12.77 -3.46 3.30
CA LEU A 158 12.38 -4.69 3.97
C LEU A 158 12.14 -4.51 5.48
N ASP A 159 13.03 -3.81 6.18
CA ASP A 159 12.90 -3.63 7.63
C ASP A 159 11.63 -2.84 8.01
N ASN A 160 11.32 -1.77 7.26
CA ASN A 160 10.11 -0.98 7.48
C ASN A 160 8.83 -1.72 7.04
N ILE A 161 8.93 -2.62 6.05
CA ILE A 161 7.84 -3.53 5.68
C ILE A 161 7.60 -4.53 6.80
N CYS A 162 8.66 -5.09 7.40
CA CYS A 162 8.55 -6.05 8.49
C CYS A 162 7.96 -5.45 9.78
N ASN A 163 8.11 -4.14 10.00
CA ASN A 163 7.41 -3.47 11.11
C ASN A 163 5.88 -3.61 11.01
N TYR A 164 5.32 -3.87 9.84
CA TYR A 164 3.90 -4.19 9.68
C TYR A 164 3.46 -5.35 10.59
N PHE A 165 4.33 -6.34 10.82
CA PHE A 165 3.99 -7.53 11.62
C PHE A 165 4.01 -7.29 13.14
N LEU A 166 4.30 -6.07 13.61
CA LEU A 166 4.20 -5.73 15.03
C LEU A 166 2.73 -5.61 15.45
N ASN A 167 1.97 -4.78 14.74
CA ASN A 167 0.59 -4.43 15.09
C ASN A 167 -0.38 -4.52 13.90
N HIS A 168 0.09 -4.92 12.71
CA HIS A 168 -0.68 -4.94 11.46
C HIS A 168 -1.28 -3.58 11.09
N THR A 169 -0.62 -2.50 11.51
CA THR A 169 -1.03 -1.12 11.23
C THR A 169 -1.12 -0.88 9.73
N SER A 170 -2.28 -0.37 9.28
CA SER A 170 -2.52 -0.03 7.88
C SER A 170 -3.15 1.35 7.75
N SER A 171 -2.92 2.00 6.63
CA SER A 171 -3.53 3.28 6.28
C SER A 171 -4.96 3.14 5.75
N GLY A 172 -5.64 2.00 5.91
CA GLY A 172 -6.96 1.75 5.35
C GLY A 172 -8.03 2.79 5.73
N VAL A 173 -7.99 3.29 6.97
CA VAL A 173 -8.84 4.42 7.41
C VAL A 173 -8.51 5.69 6.63
N MET A 174 -7.22 5.98 6.44
CA MET A 174 -6.74 7.13 5.67
C MET A 174 -7.07 7.00 4.18
N GLU A 175 -7.08 5.78 3.63
CA GLU A 175 -7.52 5.55 2.25
C GLU A 175 -9.02 5.86 2.07
N GLY A 176 -9.86 5.46 3.02
CA GLY A 176 -11.27 5.83 3.07
C GLY A 176 -11.47 7.35 3.10
N LEU A 177 -10.71 8.05 3.94
CA LEU A 177 -10.71 9.51 4.00
C LEU A 177 -10.24 10.14 2.68
N ASN A 178 -9.14 9.65 2.10
CA ASN A 178 -8.61 10.11 0.82
C ASN A 178 -9.63 9.97 -0.32
N ASN A 179 -10.37 8.87 -0.35
CA ASN A 179 -11.43 8.65 -1.35
C ASN A 179 -12.59 9.65 -1.17
N ARG A 180 -12.97 9.95 0.07
CA ARG A 180 -14.00 10.95 0.40
C ARG A 180 -13.55 12.37 0.03
N ILE A 181 -12.30 12.74 0.30
CA ILE A 181 -11.69 14.01 -0.13
C ILE A 181 -11.74 14.13 -1.66
N LYS A 182 -11.33 13.09 -2.39
CA LYS A 182 -11.39 13.06 -3.88
C LYS A 182 -12.82 13.18 -4.40
N LEU A 183 -13.80 12.62 -3.70
CA LEU A 183 -15.22 12.76 -4.06
C LEU A 183 -15.71 14.20 -3.86
N ILE A 184 -15.41 14.82 -2.72
CA ILE A 184 -15.75 16.23 -2.43
C ILE A 184 -15.16 17.15 -3.50
N LYS A 185 -13.89 16.94 -3.88
CA LYS A 185 -13.24 17.71 -4.94
C LYS A 185 -13.93 17.54 -6.30
N ARG A 186 -14.37 16.33 -6.65
CA ARG A 186 -15.11 16.06 -7.90
C ARG A 186 -16.49 16.72 -7.90
N GLN A 187 -17.23 16.64 -6.79
CA GLN A 187 -18.55 17.25 -6.68
C GLN A 187 -18.49 18.78 -6.78
N ALA A 188 -17.41 19.39 -6.31
CA ALA A 188 -17.19 20.82 -6.41
C ALA A 188 -16.57 21.28 -7.74
N TYR A 189 -16.25 20.35 -8.66
CA TYR A 189 -15.49 20.64 -9.90
C TYR A 189 -14.12 21.30 -9.63
N GLY A 190 -13.50 20.98 -8.49
CA GLY A 190 -12.26 21.59 -8.02
C GLY A 190 -12.47 22.72 -7.01
N PHE A 191 -11.36 23.23 -6.48
CA PHE A 191 -11.33 24.38 -5.57
C PHE A 191 -10.18 25.28 -6.00
N LEU A 192 -10.46 26.57 -6.17
CA LEU A 192 -9.45 27.58 -6.49
C LEU A 192 -8.81 28.19 -5.24
N ASN A 193 -9.55 28.18 -4.12
CA ASN A 193 -9.13 28.76 -2.85
C ASN A 193 -8.98 27.64 -1.80
N PHE A 194 -7.80 27.54 -1.20
CA PHE A 194 -7.49 26.53 -0.18
C PHE A 194 -8.38 26.65 1.06
N MET A 195 -8.69 27.86 1.52
CA MET A 195 -9.56 28.05 2.69
C MET A 195 -10.97 27.52 2.45
N ASN A 196 -11.52 27.73 1.24
CA ASN A 196 -12.82 27.15 0.86
C ASN A 196 -12.77 25.62 0.83
N PHE A 197 -11.66 25.05 0.32
CA PHE A 197 -11.45 23.61 0.34
C PHE A 197 -11.34 23.07 1.78
N ARG A 198 -10.52 23.70 2.63
CA ARG A 198 -10.33 23.34 4.03
C ARG A 198 -11.65 23.40 4.81
N SER A 199 -12.41 24.48 4.67
CA SER A 199 -13.72 24.62 5.32
C SER A 199 -14.70 23.53 4.88
N ARG A 200 -14.72 23.19 3.59
CA ARG A 200 -15.56 22.09 3.08
C ARG A 200 -15.11 20.74 3.63
N LEU A 201 -13.80 20.49 3.71
CA LEU A 201 -13.27 19.25 4.28
C LEU A 201 -13.64 19.11 5.76
N LEU A 202 -13.45 20.16 6.55
CA LEU A 202 -13.80 20.16 7.96
C LEU A 202 -15.29 19.89 8.14
N ALA A 203 -16.17 20.61 7.44
CA ALA A 203 -17.62 20.42 7.53
C ALA A 203 -18.07 19.00 7.11
N CYS A 204 -17.41 18.41 6.12
CA CYS A 204 -17.79 17.09 5.62
C CYS A 204 -17.15 15.92 6.37
N LEU A 205 -16.11 16.13 7.20
CA LEU A 205 -15.32 15.07 7.84
C LEU A 205 -15.33 15.14 9.37
N SER A 206 -15.94 16.15 9.99
CA SER A 206 -16.01 16.33 11.44
C SER A 206 -17.17 15.57 12.12
N HIS A 207 -17.49 14.36 11.66
CA HIS A 207 -18.56 13.51 12.20
C HIS A 207 -18.05 12.13 12.57
#